data_AF-A0A529GJN3-F1
#
_entry.id   AF-A0A529GJN3-F1
#
_cell.length_a   1.000
_cell.length_b   1.000
_cell.length_c   1.000
_cell.angle_alpha   90.00
_cell.angle_beta   90.00
_cell.angle_gamma   90.00
#
_symmetry.space_group_name_H-M   'P 1'
#
loop_
_entity.id
_entity.type
_entity.pdbx_description
1 polymer ?
#
loop_
_entity_poly.entity_id
_entity_poly.type
_entity_poly.pdbx_seq_one_letter_code
_entity_poly.pdbx_strand_id
1 'polypeptide(L)' 'LAAAVEHAARDAANDDGGEAVVLLSPACASFDQFKNFEVRGEAFRQAASAIDGVKPIGGAR' A
#
# COMPACT_ATOMS: atom_id res chain seq x y z
N LEU A 1 1.14 -3.10 8.67
CA LEU A 1 1.06 -2.54 7.31
C LEU A 1 0.91 -3.64 6.25
N ALA A 2 1.81 -4.62 6.17
CA ALA A 2 1.72 -5.71 5.19
C ALA A 2 0.34 -6.40 5.15
N ALA A 3 -0.17 -6.87 6.30
CA ALA A 3 -1.51 -7.48 6.36
C ALA A 3 -2.64 -6.52 5.90
N ALA A 4 -2.55 -5.23 6.20
CA ALA A 4 -3.55 -4.25 5.76
C ALA A 4 -3.51 -4.06 4.24
N VAL A 5 -2.33 -4.06 3.63
CA VAL A 5 -2.15 -3.98 2.18
C VAL A 5 -2.66 -5.24 1.49
N GLU A 6 -2.39 -6.42 2.05
CA GLU A 6 -2.90 -7.69 1.54
C GLU A 6 -4.43 -7.73 1.56
N HIS A 7 -5.06 -7.37 2.69
CA HIS A 7 -6.51 -7.32 2.79
C HIS A 7 -7.12 -6.31 1.80
N ALA A 8 -6.58 -5.10 1.74
CA ALA A 8 -7.08 -4.07 0.82
C ALA A 8 -6.94 -4.47 -0.64
N ALA A 9 -5.83 -5.13 -1.02
CA ALA A 9 -5.63 -5.64 -2.38
C ALA A 9 -6.61 -6.77 -2.73
N ARG A 10 -6.88 -7.67 -1.78
CA ARG A 10 -7.88 -8.73 -1.94
C ARG A 10 -9.27 -8.15 -2.14
N ASP A 11 -9.66 -7.16 -1.33
CA ASP A 11 -10.96 -6.51 -1.44
C ASP A 11 -11.09 -5.77 -2.77
N ALA A 12 -10.06 -5.03 -3.18
CA ALA A 12 -10.02 -4.33 -4.47
C ALA A 12 -10.09 -5.30 -5.67
N ALA A 13 -9.46 -6.47 -5.59
CA ALA A 13 -9.52 -7.48 -6.66
C ALA A 13 -10.89 -8.15 -6.80
N ASN A 14 -11.71 -8.10 -5.74
CA ASN A 14 -13.08 -8.64 -5.73
C ASN A 14 -14.13 -7.56 -6.03
N ASP A 15 -13.74 -6.33 -6.35
CA ASP A 15 -14.66 -5.25 -6.70
C ASP A 15 -15.14 -5.38 -8.16
N ASP A 16 -16.46 -5.47 -8.34
CA ASP A 16 -17.09 -5.63 -9.66
C ASP A 16 -17.00 -4.34 -10.52
N GLY A 17 -16.65 -3.20 -9.92
CA GLY A 17 -16.55 -1.90 -10.60
C GLY A 17 -15.29 -1.76 -11.46
N GLY A 18 -14.26 -2.59 -11.23
CA GLY A 18 -13.03 -2.63 -12.04
C GLY A 18 -12.11 -1.42 -11.93
N GLU A 19 -12.44 -0.44 -11.07
CA GLU A 19 -11.70 0.82 -10.89
C GLU A 19 -11.29 1.05 -9.42
N ALA A 20 -11.26 0.00 -8.60
CA ALA A 20 -10.92 0.10 -7.18
C ALA A 20 -9.51 0.68 -6.94
N VAL A 21 -9.40 1.58 -5.96
CA VAL A 21 -8.14 2.22 -5.57
C VAL A 21 -7.85 2.00 -4.09
N VAL A 22 -6.65 1.51 -3.79
CA VAL A 22 -6.13 1.41 -2.42
C VAL A 22 -5.19 2.59 -2.15
N LEU A 23 -5.54 3.45 -1.19
CA LEU A 23 -4.76 4.64 -0.81
C LEU A 23 -4.23 4.54 0.62
N LEU A 24 -2.92 4.72 0.79
CA LEU A 24 -2.33 4.96 2.11
C LEU A 24 -2.60 6.41 2.56
N SER A 25 -3.65 6.61 3.37
CA SER A 25 -4.00 7.93 3.95
C SER A 25 -4.32 7.82 5.45
N PRO A 26 -3.30 7.63 6.32
CA PRO A 26 -3.50 7.32 7.73
C PRO A 26 -3.98 8.51 8.59
N ALA A 27 -4.01 9.74 8.07
CA ALA A 27 -4.40 10.98 8.77
C ALA A 27 -3.62 11.31 10.08
N CYS A 28 -2.70 10.46 10.52
CA CYS A 28 -1.94 10.59 11.76
C CYS A 28 -0.42 10.57 11.52
N ALA A 29 0.33 11.11 12.49
CA ALA A 29 1.78 10.96 12.56
C ALA A 29 2.19 9.48 12.59
N SER A 30 3.44 9.17 12.25
CA SER A 30 3.91 7.78 12.12
C SER A 30 4.73 7.27 13.31
N PHE A 31 4.99 8.12 14.31
CA PHE A 31 5.96 7.87 15.38
C PHE A 31 5.56 6.77 16.37
N ASP A 32 4.33 6.27 16.30
CA ASP A 32 3.85 5.14 17.07
C ASP A 32 4.47 3.81 16.59
N GLN A 33 4.72 3.67 15.29
CA GLN A 33 5.20 2.42 14.68
C GLN A 33 6.42 2.60 13.76
N PHE A 34 6.73 3.83 13.33
CA PHE A 34 7.78 4.13 12.37
C PHE A 34 8.57 5.38 12.75
N LYS A 35 9.85 5.43 12.35
CA LYS A 35 10.72 6.57 12.66
C LYS A 35 10.24 7.90 12.05
N ASN A 36 9.65 7.86 10.87
CA ASN A 36 9.12 9.01 10.12
C ASN A 36 8.10 8.55 9.08
N PHE A 37 7.52 9.47 8.31
CA PHE A 37 6.45 9.13 7.36
C PHE A 37 7.00 8.46 6.10
N GLU A 38 8.25 8.75 5.73
CA GLU A 38 8.94 8.16 4.59
C GLU A 38 9.16 6.67 4.79
N VAL A 39 9.59 6.24 5.98
CA VAL A 39 9.75 4.81 6.30
C VAL A 39 8.41 4.08 6.29
N ARG A 40 7.32 4.72 6.75
CA ARG A 40 5.96 4.15 6.64
C ARG A 40 5.52 4.03 5.17
N GLY A 41 5.80 5.03 4.35
CA GLY A 41 5.50 5.02 2.92
C GLY A 41 6.33 4.00 2.14
N GLU A 42 7.60 3.84 2.49
CA GLU A 42 8.47 2.78 1.96
C GLU A 42 7.92 1.39 2.29
N ALA A 43 7.53 1.16 3.55
CA ALA A 43 6.92 -0.10 3.95
C ALA A 43 5.62 -0.40 3.19
N PHE A 44 4.83 0.62 2.83
CA PHE A 44 3.65 0.46 1.97
C PHE A 44 4.05 0.09 0.54
N ARG A 45 5.03 0.79 -0.05
CA ARG A 45 5.54 0.48 -1.40
C ARG A 45 6.08 -0.95 -1.49
N GLN A 46 6.82 -1.40 -0.48
CA GLN A 46 7.33 -2.76 -0.41
C GLN A 46 6.19 -3.78 -0.31
N ALA A 47 5.23 -3.55 0.59
CA ALA A 47 4.07 -4.43 0.73
C ALA A 47 3.23 -4.49 -0.56
N ALA A 48 3.03 -3.36 -1.23
CA ALA A 48 2.30 -3.31 -2.50
C ALA A 48 3.05 -4.02 -3.64
N SER A 49 4.37 -3.86 -3.70
CA SER A 49 5.22 -4.51 -4.72
C SER A 49 5.36 -6.02 -4.50
N ALA A 50 5.04 -6.52 -3.30
CA ALA A 50 5.03 -7.94 -2.99
C ALA A 50 3.73 -8.64 -3.41
N ILE A 51 2.71 -7.91 -3.88
CA ILE A 51 1.48 -8.48 -4.42
C ILE A 51 1.75 -8.97 -5.85
N ASP A 52 1.34 -10.20 -6.14
CA ASP A 52 1.48 -10.80 -7.47
C ASP A 52 0.79 -9.95 -8.55
N GLY A 53 1.52 -9.70 -9.64
CA GLY A 53 1.02 -8.94 -10.79
C GLY A 53 1.10 -7.42 -10.67
N VAL A 54 1.50 -6.87 -9.51
CA VAL A 54 1.72 -5.43 -9.36
C VAL A 54 2.97 -5.00 -10.13
N LYS A 55 2.82 -4.00 -11.00
CA LYS A 55 3.91 -3.36 -11.73
C LYS A 55 3.99 -1.89 -11.34
N PRO A 56 5.11 -1.42 -10.77
CA PRO A 56 5.29 0.00 -10.45
C PRO A 56 5.18 0.86 -11.72
N ILE A 57 4.42 1.96 -11.62
CA ILE A 57 4.32 2.96 -12.68
C ILE A 57 5.37 4.05 -12.40
N GLY A 58 6.31 4.22 -13.32
CA GLY A 58 7.51 5.05 -13.13
C GLY A 58 8.58 4.28 -12.36
N GLY A 59 9.76 4.10 -12.98
CA GLY A 59 10.83 3.22 -12.48
C GLY A 59 11.28 3.46 -11.04
N ALA A 60 12.16 2.60 -10.54
CA ALA A 60 12.71 2.70 -9.18
C ALA A 60 13.33 4.10 -8.97
N ARG A 61 12.78 4.84 -8.01
CA ARG A 61 13.42 6.05 -7.47
C ARG A 61 14.45 5.65 -6.44
#